data_AF-A0A932EJI2-F1
#
_entry.id   AF-A0A932EJI2-F1
#
_cell.length_a   1.000
_cell.length_b   1.000
_cell.length_c   1.000
_cell.angle_alpha   90.00
_cell.angle_beta   90.00
_cell.angle_gamma   90.00
#
_symmetry.space_group_name_H-M   'P 1'
#
loop_
_entity.id
_entity.type
_entity.pdbx_description
1 polymer ?
#
loop_
_entity_poly.entity_id
_entity_poly.type
_entity_poly.pdbx_seq_one_letter_code
_entity_poly.pdbx_strand_id
1 'polypeptide(L)'
;MTADDRQGQRRSEPLLDALGKMIRDGKDTASYLWQVPDDAATRSRLEQLLHEIRDQSAKKGRREMPKLCDELLTALRASPSPQQVDLLQDGFDRLYKLWEAAKTGLV
;
A
#
# COMPACT_ATOMS: atom_id res chain seq x y z
N MET A 1 29.94 10.46 -32.95
CA MET A 1 29.37 11.39 -31.96
C MET A 1 27.99 11.78 -32.45
N THR A 2 26.95 11.11 -31.95
CA THR A 2 25.55 11.52 -32.12
C THR A 2 24.76 10.89 -30.98
N ALA A 3 24.21 11.75 -30.12
CA ALA A 3 23.43 11.39 -28.95
C ALA A 3 22.00 10.99 -29.38
N ASP A 4 21.57 9.79 -29.01
CA ASP A 4 20.15 9.36 -29.10
C ASP A 4 19.48 9.73 -27.77
N ASP A 5 18.85 10.89 -27.78
CA ASP A 5 18.12 11.50 -26.67
C ASP A 5 16.81 10.72 -26.42
N ARG A 6 16.91 9.56 -25.76
CA ARG A 6 15.74 8.89 -25.18
C ARG A 6 15.46 9.47 -23.81
N GLN A 7 14.93 10.68 -23.80
CA GLN A 7 14.22 11.23 -22.64
C GLN A 7 12.98 10.37 -22.38
N GLY A 8 13.19 9.25 -21.71
CA GLY A 8 12.14 8.51 -21.04
C GLY A 8 11.47 9.47 -20.07
N GLN A 9 10.25 9.86 -20.44
CA GLN A 9 9.28 10.61 -19.67
C GLN A 9 9.40 10.26 -18.18
N ARG A 10 10.14 11.08 -17.42
CA ARG A 10 10.18 10.99 -15.96
C ARG A 10 8.80 11.37 -15.48
N ARG A 11 7.89 10.38 -15.40
CA ARG A 11 6.62 10.50 -14.71
C ARG A 11 6.94 11.08 -13.35
N SER A 12 6.62 12.35 -13.15
CA SER A 12 6.80 13.01 -11.86
C SER A 12 6.05 12.16 -10.85
N GLU A 13 6.75 11.50 -9.94
CA GLU A 13 6.10 10.74 -8.87
C GLU A 13 5.04 11.67 -8.26
N PRO A 14 3.76 11.26 -8.23
CA PRO A 14 2.72 12.10 -7.67
C PRO A 14 3.14 12.44 -6.24
N LEU A 15 3.20 13.73 -5.92
CA LEU A 15 3.57 14.21 -4.59
C LEU A 15 2.70 13.46 -3.57
N LEU A 16 3.35 12.60 -2.77
CA LEU A 16 2.66 11.72 -1.83
C LEU A 16 1.95 12.58 -0.79
N ASP A 17 0.62 12.59 -0.85
CA ASP A 17 -0.20 13.14 0.23
C ASP A 17 -0.18 12.18 1.44
N ALA A 18 -0.77 12.59 2.56
CA ALA A 18 -0.74 11.79 3.79
C ALA A 18 -1.20 10.34 3.57
N LEU A 19 -2.23 10.12 2.75
CA LEU A 19 -2.74 8.78 2.42
C LEU A 19 -1.73 7.98 1.58
N GLY A 20 -1.12 8.59 0.58
CA GLY A 20 -0.07 7.95 -0.22
C GLY A 20 1.15 7.55 0.62
N LYS A 21 1.54 8.40 1.59
CA LYS A 21 2.63 8.09 2.53
C LYS A 21 2.31 6.87 3.39
N MET A 22 1.13 6.81 4.02
CA MET A 22 0.75 5.68 4.85
C MET A 22 0.71 4.35 4.07
N ILE A 23 0.26 4.37 2.81
CA ILE A 23 0.25 3.17 1.97
C ILE A 23 1.67 2.69 1.69
N ARG A 24 2.60 3.62 1.42
CA ARG A 24 4.02 3.30 1.23
C ARG A 24 4.66 2.75 2.51
N ASP A 25 4.42 3.41 3.64
CA ASP A 25 4.93 2.97 4.94
C ASP A 25 4.39 1.59 5.31
N GLY A 26 3.12 1.32 5.00
CA GLY A 26 2.50 0.00 5.17
C GLY A 26 3.13 -1.08 4.28
N LYS A 27 3.47 -0.74 3.03
CA LYS A 27 4.20 -1.64 2.14
C LYS A 27 5.57 -1.99 2.71
N ASP A 28 6.35 -0.99 3.14
CA ASP A 28 7.69 -1.20 3.69
C ASP A 28 7.62 -2.05 4.98
N THR A 29 6.60 -1.82 5.80
CA THR A 29 6.31 -2.62 7.00
C THR A 29 5.95 -4.07 6.65
N ALA A 30 5.13 -4.29 5.61
CA ALA A 30 4.81 -5.63 5.12
C ALA A 30 6.04 -6.34 4.51
N SER A 31 6.94 -5.60 3.84
CA SER A 31 8.20 -6.14 3.33
C SER A 31 9.14 -6.58 4.45
N TYR A 32 9.15 -5.89 5.59
CA TYR A 32 9.91 -6.32 6.77
C TYR A 32 9.41 -7.65 7.35
N LEU A 33 8.08 -7.87 7.37
CA LEU A 33 7.50 -9.15 7.81
C LEU A 33 7.95 -10.36 6.97
N TRP A 34 8.51 -10.15 5.77
CA TRP A 34 9.07 -11.26 4.99
C TRP A 34 10.21 -11.96 5.73
N GLN A 35 11.00 -11.20 6.49
CA GLN A 35 12.12 -11.71 7.28
C GLN A 35 11.65 -12.27 8.63
N VAL A 36 10.61 -11.66 9.21
CA VAL A 36 10.11 -11.97 10.55
C VAL A 36 8.57 -12.01 10.56
N PRO A 37 7.95 -13.05 9.97
CA PRO A 37 6.51 -13.07 9.72
C PRO A 37 5.67 -13.01 11.00
N ASP A 38 6.21 -13.51 12.11
CA ASP A 38 5.55 -13.55 13.43
C ASP A 38 5.93 -12.38 14.35
N ASP A 39 6.58 -11.33 13.83
CA ASP A 39 6.92 -10.17 14.66
C ASP A 39 5.65 -9.41 15.09
N ALA A 40 5.21 -9.65 16.32
CA ALA A 40 3.95 -9.13 16.85
C ALA A 40 3.88 -7.59 16.85
N ALA A 41 5.01 -6.91 17.08
CA ALA A 41 5.08 -5.46 17.08
C ALA A 41 4.85 -4.88 15.67
N THR A 42 5.50 -5.46 14.66
CA THR A 42 5.32 -5.07 13.25
C THR A 42 3.91 -5.39 12.77
N ARG A 43 3.35 -6.56 13.12
CA ARG A 43 1.96 -6.91 12.77
C ARG A 43 0.97 -5.93 13.40
N SER A 44 1.16 -5.56 14.67
CA SER A 44 0.30 -4.57 15.35
C SER A 44 0.38 -3.19 14.68
N ARG A 45 1.59 -2.76 14.29
CA ARG A 45 1.77 -1.50 13.54
C ARG A 45 1.09 -1.55 12.18
N LEU A 46 1.18 -2.68 11.48
CA LEU A 46 0.54 -2.86 10.18
C LEU A 46 -0.99 -2.84 10.29
N GLU A 47 -1.55 -3.42 11.36
CA GLU A 47 -2.98 -3.37 11.66
C GLU A 47 -3.45 -1.91 11.87
N GLN A 48 -2.69 -1.12 12.64
CA GLN A 48 -2.98 0.30 12.85
C GLN A 48 -2.96 1.10 11.54
N LEU A 49 -1.95 0.88 10.69
CA LEU A 49 -1.87 1.54 9.38
C LEU A 49 -3.05 1.19 8.49
N LEU A 50 -3.44 -0.09 8.43
CA LEU A 50 -4.60 -0.53 7.64
C LEU A 50 -5.90 0.12 8.12
N HIS A 51 -6.11 0.24 9.44
CA HIS A 51 -7.26 0.97 9.99
C HIS A 51 -7.24 2.46 9.62
N GLU A 52 -6.09 3.12 9.70
CA GLU A 52 -6.00 4.54 9.37
C GLU A 52 -6.20 4.81 7.87
N ILE A 53 -5.61 3.97 7.01
CA ILE A 53 -5.81 4.04 5.54
C ILE A 53 -7.28 3.83 5.19
N ARG A 54 -7.93 2.84 5.81
CA ARG A 54 -9.36 2.56 5.65
C ARG A 54 -10.20 3.80 5.98
N ASP A 55 -9.99 4.39 7.15
CA ASP A 55 -10.79 5.54 7.60
C ASP A 55 -10.53 6.79 6.76
N GLN A 56 -9.27 7.08 6.43
CA GLN A 56 -8.93 8.24 5.60
C GLN A 56 -9.42 8.10 4.15
N SER A 57 -9.37 6.90 3.57
CA SER A 57 -9.87 6.64 2.22
C SER A 57 -11.41 6.69 2.16
N ALA A 58 -12.10 6.17 3.19
CA ALA A 58 -13.55 6.27 3.32
C ALA A 58 -14.03 7.73 3.41
N LYS A 59 -13.35 8.57 4.20
CA LYS A 59 -13.63 10.03 4.30
C LYS A 59 -13.51 10.76 2.97
N LYS A 60 -12.69 10.23 2.04
CA LYS A 60 -12.50 10.76 0.67
C LYS A 60 -13.47 10.13 -0.34
N GLY A 61 -14.46 9.34 0.09
CA GLY A 61 -15.44 8.68 -0.78
C GLY A 61 -14.90 7.51 -1.60
N ARG A 62 -13.66 7.05 -1.34
CA ARG A 62 -13.01 5.98 -2.10
C ARG A 62 -13.48 4.64 -1.58
N ARG A 63 -14.53 4.05 -2.16
CA ARG A 63 -15.19 2.85 -1.61
C ARG A 63 -14.39 1.55 -1.70
N GLU A 64 -13.54 1.43 -2.72
CA GLU A 64 -12.77 0.20 -2.95
C GLU A 64 -11.57 0.05 -2.01
N MET A 65 -10.95 1.16 -1.60
CA MET A 65 -9.79 1.13 -0.70
C MET A 65 -10.13 0.58 0.71
N PRO A 66 -11.23 0.99 1.38
CA PRO A 66 -11.67 0.41 2.65
C PRO A 66 -11.93 -1.09 2.58
N LYS A 67 -12.57 -1.58 1.50
CA LYS A 67 -12.83 -3.01 1.31
C LYS A 67 -11.52 -3.80 1.23
N LEU A 68 -10.56 -3.29 0.45
CA LEU A 68 -9.24 -3.90 0.35
C LEU A 68 -8.51 -3.87 1.69
N CYS A 69 -8.64 -2.80 2.49
CA CYS A 69 -8.08 -2.78 3.84
C CYS A 69 -8.71 -3.86 4.74
N ASP A 70 -10.02 -4.08 4.66
CA ASP A 70 -10.72 -5.13 5.42
C ASP A 70 -10.24 -6.54 5.02
N GLU A 71 -9.98 -6.78 3.72
CA GLU A 71 -9.37 -8.02 3.23
C GLU A 71 -7.95 -8.21 3.78
N LEU A 72 -7.12 -7.16 3.78
CA LEU A 72 -5.75 -7.23 4.30
C LEU A 72 -5.71 -7.39 5.81
N LEU A 73 -6.64 -6.79 6.55
CA LEU A 73 -6.79 -7.03 7.98
C LEU A 73 -7.14 -8.49 8.28
N THR A 74 -7.95 -9.11 7.43
CA THR A 74 -8.27 -10.54 7.55
C THR A 74 -7.04 -11.41 7.31
N ALA A 75 -6.26 -11.11 6.26
CA ALA A 75 -4.98 -11.80 5.99
C ALA A 75 -3.97 -11.60 7.12
N LEU A 76 -3.87 -10.39 7.67
CA LEU A 76 -2.98 -10.07 8.79
C LEU A 76 -3.35 -10.79 10.09
N ARG A 77 -4.62 -11.17 10.28
CA ARG A 77 -5.06 -11.96 11.45
C ARG A 77 -4.91 -13.47 11.25
N ALA A 78 -4.71 -13.92 10.01
CA ALA A 78 -4.42 -15.32 9.73
C ALA A 78 -3.03 -15.70 10.25
N SER A 79 -2.79 -17.01 10.37
CA SER A 79 -1.50 -17.54 10.84
C SER A 79 -0.33 -16.98 10.03
N PRO A 80 0.73 -16.46 10.69
CA PRO A 80 1.91 -15.95 10.01
C PRO A 80 2.52 -16.96 9.03
N SER A 81 2.68 -16.57 7.76
CA SER A 81 3.40 -17.34 6.76
C SER A 81 3.91 -16.44 5.64
N PRO A 82 4.94 -16.86 4.88
CA PRO A 82 5.40 -16.10 3.72
C PRO A 82 4.28 -15.80 2.74
N GLN A 83 3.40 -16.77 2.47
CA GLN A 83 2.23 -16.57 1.61
C GLN A 83 1.30 -15.46 2.11
N GLN A 84 1.08 -15.34 3.43
CA GLN A 84 0.30 -14.23 3.98
C GLN A 84 1.02 -12.89 3.83
N VAL A 85 2.34 -12.87 3.95
CA VAL A 85 3.13 -11.65 3.73
C VAL A 85 3.10 -11.22 2.26
N ASP A 86 3.16 -12.14 1.30
CA ASP A 86 2.99 -11.84 -0.13
C ASP A 86 1.64 -11.17 -0.40
N LEU A 87 0.55 -11.75 0.15
CA LEU A 87 -0.79 -11.17 0.03
C LEU A 87 -0.86 -9.76 0.60
N LEU A 88 -0.17 -9.49 1.71
CA LEU A 88 -0.09 -8.14 2.29
C LEU A 88 0.64 -7.18 1.35
N GLN A 89 1.81 -7.55 0.83
CA GLN A 89 2.59 -6.71 -0.09
C GLN A 89 1.82 -6.41 -1.39
N ASP A 90 1.22 -7.42 -2.01
CA ASP A 90 0.38 -7.29 -3.19
C ASP A 90 -0.84 -6.38 -2.92
N GLY A 91 -1.42 -6.51 -1.72
CA GLY A 91 -2.49 -5.66 -1.25
C GLY A 91 -2.11 -4.19 -1.16
N PHE A 92 -0.95 -3.89 -0.59
CA PHE A 92 -0.43 -2.52 -0.53
C PHE A 92 -0.12 -1.96 -1.93
N ASP A 93 0.36 -2.79 -2.86
CA ASP A 93 0.54 -2.37 -4.27
C ASP A 93 -0.79 -2.03 -4.95
N ARG A 94 -1.85 -2.79 -4.67
CA ARG A 94 -3.20 -2.47 -5.15
C ARG A 94 -3.74 -1.19 -4.50
N LEU A 95 -3.54 -0.99 -3.19
CA LEU A 95 -3.90 0.25 -2.50
C LEU A 95 -3.20 1.46 -3.13
N TYR A 96 -1.91 1.32 -3.46
CA TYR A 96 -1.15 2.39 -4.10
C TYR A 96 -1.70 2.74 -5.48
N LYS A 97 -2.02 1.73 -6.32
CA LYS A 97 -2.63 1.96 -7.64
C LYS A 97 -4.00 2.63 -7.55
N LEU A 98 -4.84 2.21 -6.59
CA LEU A 98 -6.14 2.86 -6.34
C LEU A 98 -5.97 4.31 -5.88
N TRP A 99 -4.99 4.57 -5.02
CA TRP A 99 -4.66 5.92 -4.59
C TRP A 99 -4.18 6.79 -5.76
N GLU A 100 -3.27 6.28 -6.59
CA GLU A 100 -2.71 6.98 -7.75
C GLU A 100 -3.79 7.31 -8.78
N ALA A 101 -4.65 6.34 -9.14
CA ALA A 101 -5.78 6.56 -10.05
C ALA A 101 -6.73 7.65 -9.53
N ALA A 102 -7.00 7.66 -8.22
CA ALA A 102 -7.81 8.69 -7.59
C ALA A 102 -7.14 10.07 -7.54
N LYS A 103 -5.81 10.17 -7.72
CA LYS A 103 -5.07 11.44 -7.80
C LYS A 103 -5.04 11.99 -9.22
N THR A 104 -4.96 11.11 -10.22
CA THR A 104 -4.89 11.48 -11.65
C THR A 104 -6.27 11.67 -12.29
N GLY A 105 -7.36 11.37 -11.56
CA GLY A 105 -8.72 11.48 -12.07
C GLY A 105 -9.10 10.39 -13.08
N LEU A 106 -8.33 9.30 -13.12
CA LEU A 106 -8.55 8.14 -14.01
C LEU A 106 -9.57 7.14 -13.42
N VAL A 107 -10.62 7.63 -12.76
CA VAL A 107 -11.69 6.81 -12.16
C VAL A 107 -13.02 7.02 -12.85
#